data_AF-A0A929MR05-F1
#
_entry.id   AF-A0A929MR05-F1
#
_cell.length_a   1.000
_cell.length_b   1.000
_cell.length_c   1.000
_cell.angle_alpha   90.00
_cell.angle_beta   90.00
_cell.angle_gamma   90.00
#
_symmetry.space_group_name_H-M   'P 1'
#
loop_
_entity.id
_entity.type
_entity.pdbx_description
1 polymer ?
#
loop_
_entity_poly.entity_id
_entity_poly.type
_entity_poly.pdbx_seq_one_letter_code
_entity_poly.pdbx_strand_id
1 'polypeptide(L)'
;MTESICLTVYFDGSFWLGRLEWREAKRMRVATYTFGQEPTNPQLLAKLPSIWQDLTWSPAVDQEKLDPHKRLNPKRLLRQAKRALVEAPVASTKAQLALKVQQETRQQKGKRQKSANKREHQARQFALKQAKRREKHRGH
;
A
#
# COMPACT_ATOMS: atom_id res chain seq x y z
N MET A 1 -18.26 -14.30 -35.51
CA MET A 1 -17.67 -14.58 -34.19
C MET A 1 -16.25 -14.04 -34.24
N THR A 2 -15.92 -13.04 -33.42
CA THR A 2 -14.57 -12.44 -33.43
C THR A 2 -13.70 -13.17 -32.42
N GLU A 3 -12.85 -14.06 -32.91
CA GLU A 3 -11.75 -14.60 -32.12
C GLU A 3 -10.60 -13.60 -32.15
N SER A 4 -9.96 -13.40 -31.01
CA SER A 4 -8.78 -12.54 -30.93
C SER A 4 -7.71 -13.22 -30.11
N ILE A 5 -6.47 -13.10 -30.60
CA ILE A 5 -5.27 -13.54 -29.93
C ILE A 5 -4.41 -12.31 -29.67
N CYS A 6 -3.97 -12.15 -28.43
CA CYS A 6 -3.07 -11.07 -28.03
C CYS A 6 -1.83 -11.66 -27.35
N LEU A 7 -0.64 -11.27 -27.82
CA LEU A 7 0.62 -11.58 -27.18
C LEU A 7 1.14 -10.32 -26.49
N THR A 8 1.25 -10.36 -25.17
CA THR A 8 1.90 -9.30 -24.38
C THR A 8 3.28 -9.79 -23.95
N VAL A 9 4.32 -9.07 -24.34
CA VAL A 9 5.69 -9.33 -23.89
C VAL A 9 6.05 -8.31 -22.81
N TYR A 10 6.54 -8.79 -21.67
CA TYR A 10 6.96 -7.94 -20.55
C TYR A 10 8.12 -8.56 -19.76
N PHE A 11 8.84 -7.72 -19.02
CA PHE A 11 9.91 -8.15 -18.12
C PHE A 11 9.38 -8.24 -16.68
N ASP A 12 9.56 -9.39 -16.02
CA ASP A 12 9.07 -9.63 -14.66
C ASP A 12 10.07 -9.26 -13.55
N GLY A 13 11.26 -8.80 -13.92
CA GLY A 13 12.38 -8.54 -13.01
C GLY A 13 13.50 -9.57 -13.09
N SER A 14 13.26 -10.74 -13.71
CA SER A 14 14.26 -11.79 -13.94
C SER A 14 14.34 -12.21 -15.40
N PHE A 15 13.20 -12.44 -16.05
CA PHE A 15 13.12 -12.93 -17.43
C PHE A 15 12.12 -12.15 -18.26
N TRP A 16 12.32 -12.21 -19.58
CA TRP A 16 11.30 -11.79 -20.54
C TRP A 16 10.24 -12.87 -20.69
N LEU A 17 9.00 -12.51 -20.37
CA LEU A 17 7.83 -13.38 -20.42
C LEU A 17 6.89 -12.92 -21.54
N GLY A 18 6.29 -13.89 -22.22
CA GLY A 18 5.18 -13.70 -23.14
C GLY A 18 3.90 -14.27 -22.56
N ARG A 19 2.88 -13.42 -22.42
CA ARG A 19 1.52 -13.87 -22.09
C ARG A 19 0.67 -13.86 -23.35
N LEU A 20 0.19 -15.04 -23.75
CA LEU A 20 -0.78 -15.18 -24.82
C LEU A 20 -2.18 -15.28 -24.23
N GLU A 21 -3.08 -14.42 -24.72
CA GLU A 21 -4.49 -14.43 -24.39
C GLU A 21 -5.27 -14.81 -25.63
N TRP A 22 -5.92 -15.98 -25.60
CA TRP A 22 -6.86 -16.41 -26.63
C TRP A 22 -8.28 -16.19 -26.14
N ARG A 23 -9.03 -15.36 -26.87
CA ARG A 23 -10.39 -14.94 -26.52
C ARG A 23 -11.37 -15.47 -27.56
N GLU A 24 -12.29 -16.31 -27.11
CA GLU A 24 -13.38 -16.88 -27.89
C GLU A 24 -14.72 -16.48 -27.25
N ALA A 25 -15.39 -15.46 -27.77
CA ALA A 25 -16.73 -15.01 -27.36
C ALA A 25 -16.97 -14.79 -25.85
N LYS A 26 -17.17 -15.87 -25.07
CA LYS A 26 -17.39 -15.88 -23.60
C LYS A 26 -16.30 -16.61 -22.82
N ARG A 27 -15.27 -17.15 -23.48
CA ARG A 27 -14.21 -17.93 -22.86
C ARG A 27 -12.85 -17.31 -23.15
N MET A 28 -11.96 -17.39 -22.18
CA MET A 28 -10.56 -16.99 -22.31
C MET A 28 -9.67 -18.15 -21.93
N ARG A 29 -8.61 -18.36 -22.71
CA ARG A 29 -7.48 -19.21 -22.34
C ARG A 29 -6.24 -18.36 -22.29
N VAL A 30 -5.37 -18.66 -21.32
CA VAL A 30 -4.11 -17.96 -21.16
C VAL A 30 -2.99 -18.98 -21.18
N ALA A 31 -1.90 -18.64 -21.85
CA ALA A 31 -0.66 -19.39 -21.78
C ALA A 31 0.51 -18.43 -21.55
N THR A 32 1.51 -18.89 -20.82
CA THR A 32 2.73 -18.15 -20.54
C THR A 32 3.91 -18.86 -21.17
N TYR A 33 4.81 -18.09 -21.78
CA TYR A 33 6.06 -18.57 -22.35
C TYR A 33 7.22 -17.73 -21.85
N THR A 34 8.34 -18.39 -21.51
CA THR A 34 9.55 -17.71 -21.04
C THR A 34 10.54 -17.59 -22.19
N PHE A 35 10.85 -16.36 -22.62
CA PHE A 35 11.84 -16.08 -23.68
C PHE A 35 13.28 -16.07 -23.15
N GLY A 36 13.47 -15.77 -21.86
CA GLY A 36 14.78 -15.62 -21.25
C GLY A 36 15.40 -14.26 -21.56
N GLN A 37 15.86 -14.07 -22.81
CA GLN A 37 16.39 -12.80 -23.33
C GLN A 37 15.30 -11.94 -23.97
N GLU A 38 15.57 -10.64 -24.15
CA GLU A 38 14.64 -9.73 -24.82
C GLU A 38 14.40 -10.17 -26.27
N PRO A 39 13.18 -10.60 -26.64
CA PRO A 39 12.92 -11.05 -27.99
C PRO A 39 12.84 -9.84 -28.93
N THR A 40 13.63 -9.85 -30.00
CA THR A 40 13.49 -8.85 -31.07
C THR A 40 12.24 -9.16 -31.91
N ASN A 41 11.53 -8.13 -32.40
CA ASN A 41 10.32 -8.31 -33.21
C ASN A 41 10.43 -9.33 -34.36
N PRO A 42 11.50 -9.35 -35.19
CA PRO A 42 11.63 -10.34 -36.27
C PRO A 42 11.81 -11.75 -35.75
N GLN A 43 12.60 -11.91 -34.68
CA GLN A 43 12.86 -13.20 -34.03
C GLN A 43 11.58 -13.75 -33.41
N LEU A 44 10.77 -12.87 -32.82
CA LEU A 44 9.49 -13.22 -32.24
C LEU A 44 8.52 -13.76 -33.30
N LEU A 45 8.39 -13.07 -34.44
CA LEU A 45 7.53 -13.50 -35.55
C LEU A 45 7.97 -14.86 -36.11
N ALA A 46 9.28 -15.08 -36.28
CA ALA A 46 9.81 -16.34 -36.78
C ALA A 46 9.58 -17.52 -35.81
N LYS A 47 9.67 -17.27 -34.50
CA LYS A 47 9.52 -18.31 -33.46
C LYS A 47 8.07 -18.53 -33.02
N LEU A 48 7.14 -17.63 -33.36
CA LEU A 48 5.76 -17.69 -32.92
C LEU A 48 5.06 -19.05 -33.21
N PRO A 49 5.25 -19.68 -34.40
CA PRO A 49 4.62 -20.97 -34.67
C PRO A 49 5.13 -22.10 -33.77
N SER A 50 6.43 -22.13 -33.47
CA SER A 50 7.00 -23.13 -32.54
C SER A 50 6.53 -22.89 -31.12
N ILE A 51 6.53 -21.62 -30.68
CA ILE A 51 6.00 -21.25 -29.36
C ILE A 51 4.56 -21.75 -29.25
N TRP A 52 3.71 -21.49 -30.24
CA TRP A 52 2.32 -21.90 -30.23
C TRP A 52 2.11 -23.40 -30.03
N GLN A 53 2.98 -24.23 -30.62
CA GLN A 53 2.91 -25.70 -30.47
C GLN A 53 3.33 -26.15 -29.06
N ASP A 54 4.27 -25.46 -28.44
CA ASP A 54 4.82 -25.80 -27.13
C ASP A 54 4.02 -25.19 -25.95
N LEU A 55 3.01 -24.35 -26.22
CA LEU A 55 2.22 -23.71 -25.17
C LEU A 55 1.36 -24.70 -24.40
N THR A 56 1.50 -24.68 -23.08
CA THR A 56 0.54 -25.30 -22.16
C THR A 56 -0.56 -24.29 -21.84
N TRP A 57 -1.76 -24.53 -22.37
CA TRP A 57 -2.92 -23.66 -22.14
C TRP A 57 -3.55 -23.90 -20.77
N SER A 58 -3.98 -22.80 -20.14
CA SER A 58 -4.86 -22.87 -18.97
C SER A 58 -6.23 -23.47 -19.36
N PRO A 59 -6.97 -24.06 -18.39
CA PRO A 59 -8.37 -24.37 -18.61
C PRO A 59 -9.13 -23.11 -19.06
N ALA A 60 -10.17 -23.32 -19.87
CA ALA A 60 -11.00 -22.21 -20.34
C ALA A 60 -11.71 -21.57 -19.15
N VAL A 61 -11.43 -20.29 -18.92
CA VAL A 61 -12.08 -19.50 -17.88
C VAL A 61 -13.18 -18.68 -18.56
N ASP A 62 -14.35 -18.61 -17.94
CA ASP A 62 -15.40 -17.72 -18.41
C ASP A 62 -14.90 -16.28 -18.34
N GLN A 63 -15.04 -15.55 -19.45
CA GLN A 63 -14.83 -14.11 -19.46
C GLN A 63 -15.96 -13.48 -18.65
N GLU A 64 -15.73 -13.33 -17.35
CA GLU A 64 -16.43 -12.29 -16.61
C GLU A 64 -16.17 -11.00 -17.36
N LYS A 65 -17.25 -10.41 -17.90
CA LYS A 65 -17.19 -9.03 -18.40
C LYS A 65 -16.71 -8.19 -17.23
N LEU A 66 -15.43 -7.82 -17.24
CA LEU A 66 -14.93 -6.81 -16.34
C LEU A 66 -15.68 -5.54 -16.73
N ASP A 67 -16.77 -5.28 -16.03
CA ASP A 67 -17.65 -4.17 -16.32
C ASP A 67 -16.77 -2.91 -16.37
N PRO A 68 -16.63 -2.24 -17.52
CA PRO A 68 -15.76 -1.08 -17.60
C PRO A 68 -16.24 0.05 -16.65
N HIS A 69 -17.51 -0.02 -16.25
CA HIS A 69 -18.14 0.82 -15.23
C HIS A 69 -17.85 0.39 -13.77
N LYS A 70 -17.35 -0.83 -13.53
CA LYS A 70 -16.84 -1.30 -12.22
C LYS A 70 -15.40 -0.87 -11.94
N ARG A 71 -14.78 -0.06 -12.81
CA ARG A 71 -13.49 0.57 -12.53
C ARG A 71 -13.64 1.44 -11.28
N LEU A 72 -13.11 0.98 -10.14
CA LEU A 72 -13.08 1.77 -8.91
C LEU A 72 -12.37 3.08 -9.19
N ASN A 73 -12.90 4.19 -8.67
CA ASN A 73 -12.26 5.50 -8.74
C ASN A 73 -10.77 5.37 -8.35
N PRO A 74 -9.82 5.91 -9.13
CA PRO A 74 -8.38 5.80 -8.86
C PRO A 74 -7.99 6.18 -7.41
N LYS A 75 -8.69 7.16 -6.81
CA LYS A 75 -8.49 7.53 -5.39
C LYS A 75 -8.87 6.41 -4.42
N ARG A 76 -9.94 5.66 -4.73
CA ARG A 76 -10.42 4.54 -3.90
C ARG A 76 -9.46 3.34 -4.00
N LEU A 77 -8.97 3.05 -5.20
CA LEU A 77 -7.98 2.00 -5.44
C LEU A 77 -6.65 2.29 -4.70
N LEU A 78 -6.17 3.53 -4.77
CA LEU A 78 -4.99 3.97 -4.01
C LEU A 78 -5.18 3.85 -2.48
N ARG A 79 -6.37 4.18 -1.98
CA ARG A 79 -6.68 4.03 -0.54
C ARG A 79 -6.70 2.57 -0.10
N GLN A 80 -7.22 1.67 -0.93
CA GLN A 80 -7.22 0.23 -0.64
C GLN A 80 -5.80 -0.35 -0.66
N ALA A 81 -4.98 0.00 -1.65
CA ALA A 81 -3.57 -0.42 -1.69
C ALA A 81 -2.79 0.06 -0.46
N LYS A 82 -2.99 1.32 -0.03
CA LYS A 82 -2.39 1.86 1.20
C LYS A 82 -2.89 1.14 2.46
N ARG A 83 -4.17 0.79 2.55
CA ARG A 83 -4.71 -0.01 3.66
C ARG A 83 -4.08 -1.39 3.71
N ALA A 84 -4.02 -2.08 2.57
CA ALA A 84 -3.39 -3.40 2.48
C ALA A 84 -1.90 -3.35 2.88
N LEU A 85 -1.16 -2.31 2.50
CA LEU A 85 0.23 -2.12 2.94
C LEU A 85 0.38 -1.87 4.44
N VAL A 86 -0.63 -1.27 5.08
CA VAL A 86 -0.65 -1.02 6.52
C VAL A 86 -1.10 -2.26 7.30
N GLU A 87 -2.02 -3.03 6.73
CA GLU A 87 -2.59 -4.24 7.34
C GLU A 87 -1.70 -5.48 7.16
N ALA A 88 -0.88 -5.53 6.10
CA ALA A 88 0.11 -6.58 5.89
C ALA A 88 1.48 -6.15 6.47
N PRO A 89 1.93 -6.69 7.62
CA PRO A 89 3.18 -6.28 8.22
C PRO A 89 4.37 -6.83 7.41
N VAL A 90 5.01 -5.98 6.61
CA VAL A 90 6.31 -6.28 6.01
C VAL A 90 7.36 -6.38 7.13
N ALA A 91 8.15 -7.45 7.14
CA ALA A 91 9.06 -7.85 8.23
C ALA A 91 10.09 -6.80 8.70
N SER A 92 10.33 -5.74 7.92
CA SER A 92 11.22 -4.61 8.27
C SER A 92 10.70 -3.68 9.38
N THR A 93 9.46 -3.88 9.85
CA THR A 93 8.69 -2.79 10.49
C THR A 93 8.62 -2.87 12.03
N LYS A 94 9.13 -3.92 12.68
CA LYS A 94 9.05 -4.05 14.16
C LYS A 94 9.83 -2.94 14.90
N ALA A 95 11.04 -2.64 14.44
CA ALA A 95 11.85 -1.56 15.01
C ALA A 95 11.21 -0.18 14.76
N GLN A 96 10.66 0.04 13.56
CA GLN A 96 9.98 1.29 13.22
C GLN A 96 8.69 1.49 14.04
N LEU A 97 7.92 0.42 14.27
CA LEU A 97 6.75 0.45 15.16
C LEU A 97 7.16 0.74 16.60
N ALA A 98 8.21 0.10 17.11
CA ALA A 98 8.71 0.35 18.46
C ALA A 98 9.16 1.81 18.66
N LEU A 99 9.86 2.39 17.68
CA LEU A 99 10.26 3.81 17.71
C LEU A 99 9.05 4.76 17.69
N LYS A 100 8.02 4.44 16.90
CA LYS A 100 6.79 5.24 16.86
C LYS A 100 6.05 5.23 18.21
N VAL A 101 5.91 4.06 18.82
CA VAL A 101 5.33 3.91 20.16
C VAL A 101 6.15 4.68 21.22
N GLN A 102 7.48 4.63 21.13
CA GLN A 102 8.36 5.40 22.02
C GLN A 102 8.18 6.92 21.86
N GLN A 103 8.03 7.40 20.63
CA GLN A 103 7.78 8.83 20.37
C GLN A 103 6.43 9.28 20.94
N GLU A 104 5.37 8.51 20.75
CA GLU A 104 4.03 8.83 21.25
C GLU A 104 4.01 8.89 22.79
N THR A 105 4.61 7.89 23.45
CA THR A 105 4.72 7.88 24.92
C THR A 105 5.54 9.05 25.45
N ARG A 106 6.65 9.43 24.79
CA ARG A 106 7.47 10.59 25.16
C ARG A 106 6.69 11.90 25.03
N GLN A 107 5.94 12.06 23.94
CA GLN A 107 5.07 13.24 23.74
C GLN A 107 4.01 13.35 24.84
N GLN A 108 3.37 12.23 25.19
CA GLN A 108 2.32 12.23 26.22
C GLN A 108 2.88 12.50 27.62
N LYS A 109 4.05 11.94 27.96
CA LYS A 109 4.77 12.27 29.20
C LYS A 109 5.14 13.77 29.25
N GLY A 110 5.66 14.31 28.16
CA GLY A 110 6.00 15.74 28.06
C GLY A 110 4.79 16.66 28.26
N LYS A 111 3.63 16.33 27.66
CA LYS A 111 2.38 17.08 27.87
C LYS A 111 1.90 17.01 29.33
N ARG A 112 1.94 15.83 29.95
CA ARG A 112 1.58 15.65 31.37
C ARG A 112 2.48 16.48 32.29
N GLN A 113 3.79 16.43 32.09
CA GLN A 113 4.74 17.20 32.89
C GLN A 113 4.52 18.70 32.76
N LYS A 114 4.34 19.22 31.53
CA LYS A 114 4.05 20.63 31.30
C LYS A 114 2.77 21.08 32.01
N SER A 115 1.72 20.25 31.95
CA SER A 115 0.47 20.53 32.65
C SER A 115 0.64 20.52 34.17
N ALA A 116 1.41 19.58 34.71
CA ALA A 116 1.68 19.49 36.16
C ALA A 116 2.43 20.73 36.66
N ASN A 117 3.54 21.08 35.99
CA ASN A 117 4.34 22.26 36.34
C ASN A 117 3.53 23.55 36.27
N LYS A 118 2.65 23.69 35.27
CA LYS A 118 1.76 24.85 35.16
C LYS A 118 0.79 24.96 36.34
N ARG A 119 0.19 23.84 36.75
CA ARG A 119 -0.72 23.79 37.92
C ARG A 119 0.03 24.12 39.21
N GLU A 120 1.21 23.57 39.40
CA GLU A 120 2.03 23.85 40.59
C GLU A 120 2.43 25.32 40.69
N HIS A 121 2.87 25.92 39.58
CA HIS A 121 3.21 27.34 39.53
C HIS A 121 1.98 28.21 39.85
N GLN A 122 0.81 27.89 39.29
CA GLN A 122 -0.44 28.60 39.59
C GLN A 122 -0.82 28.50 41.08
N ALA A 123 -0.69 27.31 41.68
CA ALA A 123 -0.96 27.10 43.09
C ALA A 123 -0.02 27.92 43.99
N ARG A 124 1.29 27.95 43.68
CA ARG A 124 2.27 28.78 44.40
C ARG A 124 1.92 30.26 44.33
N GLN A 125 1.62 30.77 43.12
CA GLN A 125 1.22 32.16 42.92
C GLN A 125 -0.07 32.51 43.69
N PHE A 126 -1.03 31.60 43.72
CA PHE A 126 -2.26 31.78 44.49
C PHE A 126 -1.99 31.82 46.01
N ALA A 127 -1.18 30.91 46.53
CA ALA A 127 -0.80 30.87 47.94
C ALA A 127 -0.10 32.18 48.39
N LEU A 128 0.84 32.69 47.58
CA LEU A 128 1.52 33.97 47.82
C LEU A 128 0.54 35.15 47.85
N LYS A 129 -0.45 35.18 46.94
CA LYS A 129 -1.50 36.21 46.94
C LYS A 129 -2.37 36.13 48.21
N GLN A 130 -2.71 34.93 48.65
CA GLN A 130 -3.50 34.72 49.89
C GLN A 130 -2.71 35.17 51.12
N ALA A 131 -1.42 34.84 51.22
CA ALA A 131 -0.55 35.29 52.31
C ALA A 131 -0.47 36.82 52.38
N LYS A 132 -0.17 37.48 51.26
CA LYS A 132 -0.14 38.95 51.16
C LYS A 132 -1.48 39.59 51.54
N ARG A 133 -2.60 38.98 51.16
CA ARG A 133 -3.94 39.48 51.54
C ARG A 133 -4.16 39.35 53.05
N ARG A 134 -3.77 38.23 53.66
CA ARG A 134 -3.86 38.01 55.11
C ARG A 134 -2.99 38.98 55.89
N GLU A 135 -1.78 39.25 55.43
CA GLU A 135 -0.86 40.24 56.03
C GLU A 135 -1.45 41.66 55.98
N LYS A 136 -1.99 42.08 54.83
CA LYS A 136 -2.69 43.39 54.70
C LYS A 136 -3.88 43.53 55.67
N HIS A 137 -4.59 42.44 55.95
CA HIS A 137 -5.72 42.43 56.88
C HIS A 137 -5.30 42.40 58.36
N ARG A 138 -4.06 42.00 58.68
CA ARG A 138 -3.59 41.88 60.07
C ARG A 138 -3.11 43.19 60.68
N GLY A 139 -2.98 44.26 59.88
CA GLY A 139 -2.67 45.61 60.36
C GLY A 139 -1.23 45.77 60.84
N HIS A 140 -0.55 46.77 60.29
CA HIS A 140 0.33 47.64 61.06
C HIS A 140 -0.42 48.94 61.27
#